data_AF-A0A2X3IPH4-F1
#
_entry.id   AF-A0A2X3IPH4-F1
#
_cell.length_a   1.000
_cell.length_b   1.000
_cell.length_c   1.000
_cell.angle_alpha   90.00
_cell.angle_beta   90.00
_cell.angle_gamma   90.00
#
_symmetry.space_group_name_H-M   'P 1'
#
loop_
_entity.id
_entity.type
_entity.pdbx_description
1 polymer ?
#
loop_
_entity_poly.entity_id
_entity_poly.type
_entity_poly.pdbx_seq_one_letter_code
_entity_poly.pdbx_strand_id
1 'polypeptide(L)'
;MPEAQVCSLLAEIGNTNNFKSARHLISYAGLNIQGEGSGKSKGHSWISKTGNRKIRKELYVITFNLVRHNDYFRGLYCYYKSYKKRK
;
A
#
# COMPACT_ATOMS: atom_id res chain seq x y z
N MET A 1 9.65 14.66 -8.82
CA MET A 1 8.55 13.72 -8.50
C MET A 1 8.19 12.98 -9.78
N PRO A 2 7.84 11.70 -9.73
CA PRO A 2 7.71 10.92 -10.94
C PRO A 2 6.25 11.09 -11.44
N GLU A 3 6.01 12.19 -12.15
CA GLU A 3 4.67 12.65 -12.58
C GLU A 3 3.96 11.62 -13.46
N ALA A 4 4.70 10.92 -14.31
CA ALA A 4 4.18 9.86 -15.17
C ALA A 4 3.53 8.71 -14.36
N GLN A 5 4.08 8.39 -13.19
CA GLN A 5 3.60 7.33 -12.31
C GLN A 5 2.31 7.75 -11.61
N VAL A 6 2.19 9.04 -11.26
CA VAL A 6 0.95 9.60 -10.71
C VAL A 6 -0.15 9.59 -11.77
N CYS A 7 0.15 10.01 -12.99
CA CYS A 7 -0.79 9.93 -14.11
C CYS A 7 -1.22 8.48 -14.40
N SER A 8 -0.28 7.55 -14.41
CA SER A 8 -0.55 6.12 -14.62
C SER A 8 -1.42 5.54 -13.50
N LEU A 9 -1.16 5.93 -12.25
CA LEU A 9 -1.97 5.55 -11.10
C LEU A 9 -3.40 6.09 -11.23
N LEU A 10 -3.56 7.38 -11.57
CA LEU A 10 -4.87 8.00 -11.74
C LEU A 10 -5.65 7.39 -12.92
N ALA A 11 -4.97 7.05 -14.01
CA ALA A 11 -5.57 6.36 -15.15
C ALA A 11 -6.09 4.96 -14.77
N GLU A 12 -5.36 4.23 -13.92
CA GLU A 12 -5.77 2.90 -13.43
C GLU A 12 -6.87 2.96 -12.36
N ILE A 13 -6.93 4.03 -11.57
CA ILE A 13 -8.02 4.26 -10.61
C ILE A 13 -9.30 4.70 -11.34
N GLY A 14 -9.16 5.55 -12.36
CA GLY A 14 -10.27 6.15 -13.08
C GLY A 14 -11.12 7.05 -12.17
N ASN A 15 -12.44 6.95 -12.31
CA ASN A 15 -13.37 7.76 -11.54
C ASN A 15 -13.47 7.29 -10.08
N THR A 16 -13.10 8.16 -9.13
CA THR A 16 -13.14 7.88 -7.70
C THR A 16 -14.55 7.62 -7.17
N ASN A 17 -15.59 8.10 -7.86
CA ASN A 17 -17.00 7.87 -7.50
C ASN A 17 -17.42 6.39 -7.64
N ASN A 18 -16.64 5.58 -8.37
CA ASN A 18 -16.87 4.14 -8.47
C ASN A 18 -16.55 3.40 -7.16
N PHE A 19 -15.84 4.04 -6.23
CA PHE A 19 -15.46 3.45 -4.96
C PHE A 19 -16.35 3.96 -3.82
N LYS A 20 -17.10 3.03 -3.21
CA LYS A 20 -17.98 3.32 -2.05
C LYS A 20 -17.25 3.92 -0.84
N SER A 21 -15.96 3.64 -0.67
CA SER A 21 -15.14 4.17 0.42
C SER A 21 -13.65 4.05 0.12
N ALA A 22 -12.80 4.78 0.84
CA ALA A 22 -11.35 4.65 0.76
C ALA A 22 -10.87 3.19 1.02
N ARG A 23 -11.56 2.47 1.91
CA ARG A 23 -11.25 1.06 2.20
C ARG A 23 -11.52 0.15 0.99
N HIS A 24 -12.53 0.48 0.18
CA HIS A 24 -12.80 -0.22 -1.07
C HIS A 24 -11.66 -0.01 -2.08
N LEU A 25 -11.15 1.22 -2.20
CA LEU A 25 -10.00 1.53 -3.05
C LEU A 25 -8.72 0.80 -2.58
N ILE A 26 -8.45 0.77 -1.28
CA ILE A 26 -7.33 0.01 -0.69
C ILE A 26 -7.45 -1.49 -0.98
N SER A 27 -8.67 -2.04 -0.88
CA SER A 27 -8.95 -3.43 -1.23
C SER A 27 -8.73 -3.69 -2.73
N TYR A 28 -9.19 -2.77 -3.59
CA TYR A 28 -8.99 -2.83 -5.04
C TYR A 28 -7.50 -2.79 -5.43
N ALA A 29 -6.70 -1.98 -4.73
CA ALA A 29 -5.24 -1.99 -4.87
C ALA A 29 -4.60 -3.30 -4.39
N GLY A 30 -5.31 -4.13 -3.62
CA GLY A 30 -4.73 -5.30 -2.97
C GLY A 30 -3.74 -4.90 -1.88
N LEU A 31 -4.14 -3.95 -1.03
CA LEU A 31 -3.37 -3.48 0.11
C LEU A 31 -4.06 -3.77 1.45
N ASN A 32 -5.08 -4.63 1.43
CA ASN A 32 -5.76 -5.04 2.66
C ASN A 32 -4.89 -6.03 3.45
N ILE A 33 -5.01 -6.02 4.78
CA ILE A 33 -4.33 -6.99 5.62
C ILE A 33 -5.19 -8.25 5.68
N GLN A 34 -4.63 -9.37 5.24
CA GLN A 34 -5.17 -10.71 5.43
C GLN A 34 -4.36 -11.43 6.50
N GLY A 35 -4.97 -12.34 7.23
CA GLY A 35 -4.27 -13.16 8.20
C GLY A 35 -4.95 -14.50 8.37
N GLU A 36 -4.16 -15.51 8.71
CA GLU A 36 -4.70 -16.80 9.11
C GLU A 36 -5.23 -16.73 10.53
N GLY A 37 -6.50 -17.10 10.71
CA GLY A 37 -7.16 -17.11 12.01
C GLY A 37 -8.31 -18.09 12.01
N SER A 38 -8.02 -19.38 12.23
CA SER A 38 -9.03 -20.44 12.36
C SER A 38 -9.42 -20.64 13.83
N GLY A 39 -10.00 -19.60 14.46
CA GLY A 39 -10.68 -19.67 15.76
C GLY A 39 -9.84 -19.99 17.02
N LYS A 40 -8.73 -20.71 16.91
CA LYS A 40 -7.89 -21.17 18.05
C LYS A 40 -6.49 -20.58 18.08
N SER A 41 -6.00 -20.02 16.97
CA SER A 41 -4.68 -19.38 16.92
C SER A 41 -4.67 -18.23 15.92
N LYS A 42 -3.98 -17.13 16.26
CA LYS A 42 -3.72 -16.00 15.35
C LYS A 42 -2.40 -16.29 14.64
N GLY A 43 -2.48 -16.65 13.37
CA GLY A 43 -1.33 -16.93 12.51
C GLY A 43 -0.70 -15.67 11.94
N HIS A 44 0.08 -15.85 10.87
CA HIS A 44 0.76 -14.76 10.19
C HIS A 44 -0.24 -13.84 9.47
N SER A 45 0.06 -12.53 9.46
CA SER A 45 -0.65 -11.53 8.67
C SER A 45 0.20 -11.06 7.50
N TRP A 46 -0.42 -10.93 6.33
CA TRP A 46 0.20 -10.49 5.08
C TRP A 46 -0.69 -9.52 4.32
N ILE A 47 -0.13 -8.88 3.30
CA ILE A 47 -0.87 -7.98 2.41
C ILE A 47 -1.57 -8.81 1.32
N SER A 48 -2.87 -8.61 1.14
CA SER A 48 -3.68 -9.29 0.14
C SER A 48 -3.21 -8.97 -1.29
N LYS A 49 -2.51 -9.88 -1.97
CA LYS A 49 -1.98 -9.61 -3.33
C LYS A 49 -3.01 -9.74 -4.47
N THR A 50 -4.29 -9.84 -4.15
CA THR A 50 -5.41 -10.17 -5.05
C THR A 50 -5.91 -8.99 -5.90
N GLY A 51 -5.59 -7.74 -5.54
CA GLY A 51 -6.03 -6.55 -6.29
C GLY A 51 -5.21 -6.22 -7.54
N ASN A 52 -5.39 -5.00 -8.10
CA ASN A 52 -4.71 -4.55 -9.31
C ASN A 52 -3.17 -4.45 -9.12
N ARG A 53 -2.42 -5.29 -9.85
CA ARG A 53 -0.95 -5.37 -9.78
C ARG A 53 -0.27 -4.06 -10.24
N LYS A 54 -0.85 -3.36 -11.22
CA LYS A 54 -0.27 -2.11 -11.74
C LYS A 54 -0.33 -1.00 -10.71
N ILE A 55 -1.47 -0.82 -10.05
CA ILE A 55 -1.63 0.15 -8.94
C ILE A 55 -0.58 -0.09 -7.85
N ARG A 56 -0.35 -1.35 -7.45
CA ARG A 56 0.70 -1.66 -6.46
C ARG A 56 2.11 -1.28 -6.93
N LYS A 57 2.42 -1.52 -8.22
CA LYS A 57 3.72 -1.16 -8.81
C LYS A 57 3.91 0.36 -8.77
N GLU A 58 2.92 1.13 -9.23
CA GLU A 58 3.00 2.59 -9.24
C GLU A 58 3.11 3.15 -7.82
N LEU A 59 2.29 2.67 -6.89
CA LEU A 59 2.38 3.07 -5.48
C LEU A 59 3.74 2.75 -4.86
N TYR A 60 4.34 1.60 -5.20
CA TYR A 60 5.68 1.27 -4.74
C TYR A 60 6.72 2.27 -5.25
N VAL A 61 6.70 2.59 -6.55
CA VAL A 61 7.65 3.54 -7.16
C VAL A 61 7.47 4.94 -6.59
N ILE A 62 6.23 5.41 -6.45
CA ILE A 62 5.93 6.72 -5.86
C ILE A 62 6.44 6.77 -4.42
N THR A 63 6.09 5.78 -3.59
CA THR A 63 6.49 5.73 -2.18
C THR A 63 8.01 5.62 -2.04
N PHE A 64 8.68 4.85 -2.89
CA PHE A 64 10.13 4.71 -2.87
C PHE A 64 10.83 6.04 -3.15
N ASN A 65 10.39 6.77 -4.17
CA ASN A 65 10.94 8.10 -4.47
C ASN A 65 10.66 9.09 -3.33
N LEU A 66 9.46 9.05 -2.78
CA LEU A 66 9.04 9.91 -1.67
C LEU A 66 9.89 9.65 -0.40
N VAL A 67 10.17 8.40 -0.06
CA VAL A 67 11.09 8.04 1.03
C VAL A 67 12.54 8.42 0.74
N ARG A 68 12.98 8.34 -0.52
CA ARG A 68 14.35 8.66 -0.92
C ARG A 68 14.65 10.16 -0.86
N HIS A 69 13.70 10.99 -1.26
CA HIS A 69 13.92 12.44 -1.44
C HIS A 69 13.35 13.30 -0.31
N ASN A 70 12.58 12.74 0.61
CA ASN A 70 11.99 13.48 1.72
C ASN A 70 12.35 12.84 3.07
N ASP A 71 13.09 13.59 3.89
CA ASP A 71 13.59 13.14 5.19
C ASP A 71 12.50 12.80 6.20
N TYR A 72 11.36 13.49 6.16
CA TYR A 72 10.22 13.20 7.01
C TYR A 72 9.69 11.78 6.75
N PHE A 73 9.46 11.44 5.47
CA PHE A 73 8.99 10.11 5.10
C PHE A 73 10.06 9.03 5.29
N ARG A 74 11.33 9.38 5.14
CA ARG A 74 12.45 8.51 5.51
C ARG A 74 12.44 8.16 6.99
N GLY A 75 12.24 9.15 7.86
CA GLY A 75 12.10 8.95 9.31
C GLY A 75 10.92 8.04 9.64
N LEU A 76 9.75 8.28 9.03
CA LEU A 76 8.56 7.45 9.20
C LEU A 76 8.78 6.00 8.76
N TYR A 77 9.41 5.79 7.60
CA TYR A 77 9.77 4.46 7.10
C TYR A 77 10.72 3.73 8.07
N CYS A 78 11.76 4.40 8.55
CA CYS A 78 12.69 3.85 9.54
C CYS A 78 11.99 3.50 10.85
N TYR A 79 11.08 4.34 11.33
CA TYR A 79 10.29 4.10 12.54
C TYR A 79 9.48 2.81 12.43
N TYR A 80 8.65 2.67 11.39
CA TYR A 80 7.83 1.45 11.20
C TYR A 80 8.67 0.20 10.91
N LYS A 81 9.79 0.34 10.20
CA LYS A 81 10.74 -0.76 9.98
C LYS A 81 11.38 -1.23 11.29
N SER A 82 11.68 -0.30 12.21
CA SER A 82 12.25 -0.61 13.53
C SER A 82 11.23 -1.28 14.46
N TYR A 83 9.96 -0.88 14.40
CA TYR A 83 8.87 -1.47 15.18
C TYR A 83 8.69 -2.96 14.85
N LYS A 84 8.76 -3.33 13.57
CA LYS A 84 8.65 -4.71 13.12
C LYS A 84 9.81 -5.62 13.58
N LYS A 85 10.95 -5.05 13.99
CA LYS A 85 12.09 -5.80 14.57
C LYS A 85 11.95 -6.07 16.08
N ARG A 86 11.06 -5.36 16.78
CA ARG A 86 10.90 -5.47 18.25
C ARG A 86 9.77 -6.42 18.68
N LYS A 87 9.10 -7.06 17.72
CA LYS A 87 8.08 -8.09 17.92
C LYS A 87 8.59 -9.40 17.35
#